data_AF-A0A941G875-F1
#
_entry.id   AF-A0A941G875-F1
#
_cell.length_a   1.000
_cell.length_b   1.000
_cell.length_c   1.000
_cell.angle_alpha   90.00
_cell.angle_beta   90.00
_cell.angle_gamma   90.00
#
_symmetry.space_group_name_H-M   'P 1'
#
loop_
_entity.id
_entity.type
_entity.pdbx_description
1 polymer ?
#
loop_
_entity_poly.entity_id
_entity_poly.type
_entity_poly.pdbx_seq_one_letter_code
_entity_poly.pdbx_strand_id
1 'polypeptide(L)'
;MTPHSDPGLAEEFRARPCGPHSEPLKRLLERFRGVAVAHKHVLVELSHYGPWQAARLGATRDDPVELIAGAVFDRIEDAEWFVFKARWEQHFGQALQD
;
A
#
# COMPACT_ATOMS: atom_id res chain seq x y z
N MET A 1 -14.02 6.81 -17.90
CA MET A 1 -13.64 5.41 -17.64
C MET A 1 -13.32 5.27 -16.17
N THR A 2 -14.21 4.66 -15.40
CA THR A 2 -13.90 4.15 -14.06
C THR A 2 -12.74 3.16 -14.20
N PRO A 3 -11.64 3.29 -13.45
CA PRO A 3 -10.66 2.22 -13.41
C PRO A 3 -11.34 1.08 -12.69
N HIS A 4 -11.63 0.06 -13.48
CA HIS A 4 -11.86 -1.26 -12.98
C HIS A 4 -10.51 -1.74 -12.41
N SER A 5 -10.53 -2.79 -11.61
CA SER A 5 -9.35 -3.47 -11.07
C SER A 5 -8.45 -3.97 -12.21
N ASP A 6 -7.71 -3.06 -12.84
CA ASP A 6 -6.87 -3.31 -14.00
C ASP A 6 -5.53 -3.90 -13.54
N PRO A 7 -5.27 -5.18 -13.83
CA PRO A 7 -4.03 -5.83 -13.39
C PRO A 7 -2.78 -5.19 -14.02
N GLY A 8 -2.90 -4.52 -15.17
CA GLY A 8 -1.79 -3.81 -15.79
C GLY A 8 -1.25 -2.66 -14.94
N LEU A 9 -2.12 -1.96 -14.20
CA LEU A 9 -1.68 -0.93 -13.25
C LEU A 9 -0.98 -1.51 -12.02
N ALA A 10 -1.39 -2.69 -11.58
CA ALA A 10 -0.72 -3.40 -10.49
C ALA A 10 0.69 -3.84 -10.93
N GLU A 11 0.83 -4.38 -12.14
CA GLU A 11 2.12 -4.76 -12.72
C GLU A 11 3.03 -3.54 -12.94
N GLU A 12 2.48 -2.42 -13.42
CA GLU A 12 3.23 -1.15 -13.54
C GLU A 12 3.78 -0.70 -12.19
N PHE A 13 2.96 -0.75 -11.13
CA PHE A 13 3.40 -0.41 -9.79
C PHE A 13 4.46 -1.39 -9.29
N ARG A 14 4.27 -2.70 -9.45
CA ARG A 14 5.22 -3.73 -9.02
C ARG A 14 6.59 -3.58 -9.71
N ALA A 15 6.60 -3.25 -10.99
CA ALA A 15 7.84 -3.05 -11.74
C ALA A 15 8.68 -1.88 -11.22
N ARG A 16 8.02 -0.84 -10.67
CA ARG A 16 8.70 0.32 -10.10
C ARG A 16 7.87 0.97 -8.98
N PRO A 17 7.86 0.39 -7.76
CA PRO A 17 7.04 0.91 -6.66
C PRO A 17 7.48 2.31 -6.22
N CYS A 18 8.78 2.56 -6.33
CA CYS A 18 9.39 3.86 -6.07
C CYS A 18 9.79 4.53 -7.38
N GLY A 19 8.99 5.48 -7.86
CA GLY A 19 9.33 6.23 -9.07
C GLY A 19 8.19 7.03 -9.70
N PRO A 20 8.44 7.65 -10.87
CA PRO A 20 7.40 8.23 -11.69
C PRO A 20 6.46 7.15 -12.19
N HIS A 21 5.18 7.35 -11.92
CA HIS A 21 4.09 6.50 -12.42
C HIS A 21 3.36 7.17 -13.60
N SER A 22 2.72 6.34 -14.42
CA SER A 22 1.78 6.77 -15.45
C SER A 22 0.63 7.57 -14.84
N GLU A 23 -0.03 8.40 -15.64
CA GLU A 23 -1.20 9.15 -15.17
C GLU A 23 -2.35 8.23 -14.70
N PRO A 24 -2.68 7.12 -15.39
CA PRO A 24 -3.63 6.13 -14.88
C PRO A 24 -3.27 5.59 -13.49
N LEU A 25 -2.01 5.20 -13.26
CA LEU A 25 -1.55 4.67 -11.98
C LEU A 25 -1.56 5.77 -10.89
N LYS A 26 -1.15 7.00 -11.22
CA LYS A 26 -1.28 8.14 -10.28
C LYS A 26 -2.71 8.34 -9.81
N ARG A 27 -3.69 8.35 -10.72
CA ARG A 27 -5.11 8.49 -10.35
C ARG A 27 -5.59 7.32 -9.50
N LEU A 28 -5.08 6.10 -9.71
CA LEU A 28 -5.36 4.95 -8.84
C LEU A 28 -4.79 5.17 -7.43
N LEU A 29 -3.52 5.55 -7.32
CA LEU A 29 -2.86 5.82 -6.03
C LEU A 29 -3.51 6.99 -5.28
N GLU A 30 -3.98 8.02 -5.98
CA GLU A 30 -4.76 9.12 -5.39
C GLU A 30 -6.07 8.62 -4.78
N ARG A 31 -6.75 7.67 -5.42
CA ARG A 31 -7.94 7.02 -4.82
C ARG A 31 -7.59 6.22 -3.57
N PHE A 32 -6.47 5.48 -3.58
CA PHE A 32 -5.97 4.81 -2.39
C PHE A 32 -5.66 5.79 -1.25
N ARG A 33 -5.23 7.01 -1.58
CA ARG A 33 -5.02 8.07 -0.57
C ARG A 33 -6.34 8.68 -0.09
N GLY A 34 -7.33 8.82 -0.96
CA GLY A 34 -8.62 9.44 -0.66
C GLY A 34 -9.56 8.67 0.27
N VAL A 35 -9.32 7.39 0.55
CA VAL A 35 -10.12 6.65 1.55
C VAL A 35 -9.82 7.06 2.98
N ALA A 36 -10.82 6.82 3.84
CA ALA A 36 -10.74 7.01 5.28
C ALA A 36 -9.41 6.49 5.84
N VAL A 37 -8.85 7.25 6.78
CA VAL A 37 -7.58 6.90 7.45
C VAL A 37 -7.77 5.67 8.34
N ALA A 38 -8.98 5.45 8.85
CA ALA A 38 -9.36 4.30 9.66
C ALA A 38 -8.96 2.98 8.98
N HIS A 39 -8.25 2.12 9.70
CA HIS A 39 -7.83 0.79 9.23
C HIS A 39 -6.90 0.79 8.00
N LYS A 40 -6.30 1.93 7.65
CA LYS A 40 -5.41 2.04 6.49
C LYS A 40 -4.08 1.33 6.74
N HIS A 41 -3.64 0.58 5.73
CA HIS A 41 -2.30 -0.01 5.72
C HIS A 41 -1.24 1.06 5.49
N VAL A 42 -0.18 1.04 6.30
CA VAL A 42 0.93 2.00 6.30
C VAL A 42 2.26 1.28 6.52
N LEU A 43 3.37 1.99 6.26
CA LEU A 43 4.71 1.55 6.60
C LEU A 43 5.25 2.36 7.77
N VAL A 44 5.83 1.67 8.74
CA VAL A 44 6.60 2.26 9.84
C VAL A 44 8.06 2.02 9.57
N GLU A 45 8.84 3.10 9.46
CA GLU A 45 10.28 3.03 9.36
C GLU A 45 10.88 2.74 10.75
N LEU A 46 11.60 1.62 10.90
CA LEU A 46 12.17 1.19 12.18
C LEU A 46 13.55 1.82 12.47
N SER A 47 14.27 2.22 11.42
CA SER A 47 15.55 2.93 11.48
C SER A 47 15.72 3.77 10.21
N HIS A 48 16.66 4.71 10.20
CA HIS A 48 16.88 5.62 9.09
C HIS A 48 17.12 4.86 7.76
N TYR A 49 16.20 5.01 6.81
CA TYR A 49 16.16 4.27 5.55
C TYR A 49 16.03 2.75 5.71
N GLY A 50 15.27 2.33 6.72
CA GLY A 50 14.88 0.95 6.94
C GLY A 50 15.53 0.30 8.17
N PRO A 51 15.07 -0.91 8.55
CA PRO A 51 14.03 -1.71 7.88
C PRO A 51 12.61 -1.12 8.04
N TRP A 52 11.68 -1.52 7.17
CA TRP A 52 10.29 -1.06 7.20
C TRP A 52 9.35 -2.16 7.69
N GLN A 53 8.48 -1.83 8.62
CA GLN A 53 7.46 -2.72 9.16
C GLN A 53 6.10 -2.30 8.63
N ALA A 54 5.36 -3.21 7.99
CA ALA A 54 3.98 -2.95 7.63
C ALA A 54 3.10 -2.90 8.89
N ALA A 55 2.15 -1.97 8.88
CA ALA A 55 1.24 -1.74 9.98
C ALA A 55 -0.15 -1.33 9.49
N ARG A 56 -1.13 -1.40 10.38
CA ARG A 56 -2.51 -0.97 10.14
C ARG A 56 -2.88 0.09 11.18
N LEU A 57 -3.39 1.22 10.70
CA LEU A 57 -3.92 2.25 11.60
C LEU A 57 -5.18 1.76 12.30
N GLY A 58 -5.42 2.24 13.51
CA GLY A 58 -6.69 2.00 14.20
C GLY A 58 -7.87 2.73 13.56
N ALA A 59 -9.04 2.64 14.18
CA ALA A 59 -10.26 3.27 13.68
C ALA A 59 -10.21 4.80 13.84
N THR A 60 -9.59 5.26 14.92
CA THR A 60 -9.43 6.66 15.29
C THR A 60 -7.95 7.00 15.47
N ARG A 61 -7.66 8.28 15.73
CA ARG A 61 -6.29 8.75 15.97
C ARG A 61 -5.72 8.27 17.31
N ASP A 62 -6.58 7.98 18.28
CA ASP A 62 -6.16 7.56 19.63
C ASP A 62 -5.87 6.05 19.69
N ASP A 63 -6.40 5.30 18.72
CA ASP A 63 -6.14 3.88 18.62
C ASP A 63 -4.67 3.60 18.29
N PRO A 64 -4.08 2.55 18.88
CA PRO A 64 -2.70 2.16 18.59
C PRO A 64 -2.55 1.75 17.12
N VAL A 65 -1.35 1.98 16.59
CA VAL A 65 -0.94 1.42 15.30
C VAL A 65 -0.65 -0.07 15.50
N GLU A 66 -1.36 -0.92 14.77
CA GLU A 66 -1.20 -2.37 14.82
C GLU A 66 -0.09 -2.80 13.86
N LEU A 67 1.05 -3.26 14.40
CA LEU A 67 2.12 -3.83 13.58
C LEU A 67 1.71 -5.20 13.04
N ILE A 68 1.94 -5.45 11.75
CA ILE A 68 1.62 -6.73 11.11
C ILE A 68 2.79 -7.68 11.37
N ALA A 69 2.60 -8.62 12.29
CA ALA A 69 3.63 -9.56 12.68
C ALA A 69 4.25 -10.29 11.46
N GLY A 70 5.59 -10.27 11.38
CA GLY A 70 6.33 -10.91 10.29
C GLY A 70 6.45 -10.10 8.99
N ALA A 71 5.76 -8.97 8.86
CA ALA A 71 5.84 -8.10 7.68
C ALA A 71 6.90 -7.00 7.83
N VAL A 72 8.15 -7.43 8.05
CA VAL A 72 9.34 -6.55 8.07
C VAL A 72 10.10 -6.73 6.77
N PHE A 73 10.52 -5.63 6.17
CA PHE A 73 11.16 -5.59 4.86
C PHE A 73 12.46 -4.79 4.92
N ASP A 74 13.53 -5.33 4.36
CA ASP A 74 14.82 -4.64 4.20
C ASP A 74 14.87 -3.75 2.96
N ARG A 75 13.89 -3.89 2.06
CA ARG A 75 13.76 -3.10 0.85
C ARG A 75 12.43 -2.36 0.87
N ILE A 76 12.47 -1.07 0.56
CA ILE A 76 11.26 -0.23 0.54
C ILE A 76 10.31 -0.68 -0.56
N GLU A 77 10.82 -1.18 -1.69
CA GLU A 77 10.01 -1.64 -2.82
C GLU A 77 9.12 -2.84 -2.43
N ASP A 78 9.66 -3.78 -1.65
CA ASP A 78 8.91 -4.94 -1.15
C ASP A 78 7.83 -4.51 -0.15
N ALA A 79 8.17 -3.55 0.70
CA ALA A 79 7.25 -2.97 1.68
C ALA A 79 6.09 -2.22 1.01
N GLU A 80 6.40 -1.38 0.02
CA GLU A 80 5.41 -0.64 -0.78
C GLU A 80 4.51 -1.59 -1.56
N TRP A 81 5.07 -2.67 -2.14
CA TRP A 81 4.27 -3.69 -2.82
C TRP A 81 3.30 -4.40 -1.87
N PHE A 82 3.75 -4.76 -0.66
CA PHE A 82 2.89 -5.34 0.35
C PHE A 82 1.71 -4.42 0.69
N VAL A 83 1.98 -3.15 0.98
CA VAL A 83 0.92 -2.16 1.30
C VAL A 83 0.01 -1.89 0.11
N PHE A 84 0.55 -1.89 -1.11
CA PHE A 84 -0.25 -1.74 -2.32
C PHE A 84 -1.23 -2.90 -2.48
N LYS A 85 -0.80 -4.16 -2.33
CA LYS A 85 -1.69 -5.33 -2.38
C LYS A 85 -2.79 -5.25 -1.33
N ALA A 86 -2.45 -4.89 -0.10
CA ALA A 86 -3.43 -4.76 0.98
C ALA A 86 -4.47 -3.65 0.72
N ARG A 87 -4.03 -2.50 0.20
CA ARG A 87 -4.93 -1.40 -0.20
C ARG A 87 -5.77 -1.76 -1.41
N TRP A 88 -5.20 -2.49 -2.37
CA TRP A 88 -5.92 -2.98 -3.53
C TRP A 88 -7.08 -3.89 -3.11
N GLU A 89 -6.82 -4.87 -2.24
CA GLU A 89 -7.86 -5.75 -1.71
C GLU A 89 -8.92 -4.97 -0.93
N GLN A 90 -8.52 -4.00 -0.10
CA GLN A 90 -9.45 -3.14 0.62
C GLN A 90 -10.37 -2.33 -0.31
N HIS A 91 -9.86 -1.90 -1.46
CA HIS A 91 -10.58 -1.07 -2.42
C HIS A 91 -11.48 -1.87 -3.38
N PHE A 92 -11.00 -3.03 -3.82
CA PHE A 92 -11.65 -3.80 -4.89
C PHE A 92 -12.25 -5.12 -4.40
N GLY A 93 -11.98 -5.54 -3.17
CA GLY A 93 -12.39 -6.85 -2.63
C GLY A 93 -11.70 -8.03 -3.33
N GLN A 94 -10.58 -7.79 -4.02
CA GLN A 94 -9.86 -8.78 -4.81
C GLN A 94 -8.40 -8.79 -4.38
N ALA A 95 -7.86 -9.95 -4.03
CA ALA A 95 -6.43 -10.07 -3.74
C ALA A 95 -5.62 -10.08 -5.03
N LEU A 96 -4.48 -9.39 -5.04
CA LEU A 96 -3.46 -9.54 -6.08
C LEU A 96 -2.57 -10.74 -5.73
N GLN A 97 -2.36 -11.61 -6.71
CA GLN A 97 -1.40 -12.70 -6.58
C GLN A 97 0.03 -12.19 -6.82
N ASP A 98 1.02 -12.95 -6.35
CA ASP A 98 2.42 -12.69 -6.62
C ASP A 98 2.84 -13.26 -7.97
#